data_AF-A0A3D2VKP6-F1
#
_entry.id   AF-A0A3D2VKP6-F1
#
_cell.length_a   1.000
_cell.length_b   1.000
_cell.length_c   1.000
_cell.angle_alpha   90.00
_cell.angle_beta   90.00
_cell.angle_gamma   90.00
#
_symmetry.space_group_name_H-M   'P 1'
#
loop_
_entity.id
_entity.type
_entity.pdbx_description
1 polymer ?
#
loop_
_entity_poly.entity_id
_entity_poly.type
_entity_poly.pdbx_seq_one_letter_code
_entity_poly.pdbx_strand_id
1 'polypeptide(L)'
;MHEPDSTSSVDSAAAVDAAVGVDAAAAVAPVPYIDPVRRRFVRRRARRDALIASVSLVGFAVLAVVLVGSSPGWPAVRSLFFDAGEFTSTLPEIASAFWLNCRIFLVAEPAILVLALLIALARGTTVPVLFPVRVLATVYADIFRAIPTILLVLLLGFGVPALNSEAIPA
;
A
#
# COMPACT_ATOMS: atom_id res chain seq x y z
N MET A 1 63.50 -26.36 -24.00
CA MET A 1 63.41 -26.60 -22.55
C MET A 1 62.05 -26.05 -22.11
N HIS A 2 61.04 -26.92 -22.06
CA HIS A 2 59.64 -26.55 -21.80
C HIS A 2 59.15 -27.53 -20.73
N GLU A 3 59.05 -27.03 -19.49
CA GLU A 3 58.61 -27.79 -18.32
C GLU A 3 57.08 -27.69 -18.25
N PRO A 4 56.32 -28.79 -18.38
CA PRO A 4 54.87 -28.72 -18.29
C PRO A 4 54.44 -28.55 -16.83
N ASP A 5 53.60 -27.55 -16.63
CA ASP A 5 53.15 -26.99 -15.36
C ASP A 5 52.21 -27.93 -14.60
N SER A 6 52.74 -28.60 -13.58
CA SER A 6 52.03 -29.53 -12.68
C SER A 6 51.00 -28.86 -11.77
N THR A 7 50.95 -27.53 -11.73
CA THR A 7 50.12 -26.76 -10.79
C THR A 7 48.65 -26.71 -11.20
N SER A 8 48.35 -26.75 -12.51
CA SER A 8 46.98 -26.69 -13.04
C SER A 8 46.12 -27.90 -12.65
N SER A 9 46.70 -29.08 -12.52
CA SER A 9 45.94 -30.31 -12.18
C SER A 9 45.53 -30.35 -10.71
N VAL A 10 46.31 -29.73 -9.82
CA VAL A 10 46.06 -29.74 -8.37
C VAL A 10 44.97 -28.72 -8.01
N ASP A 11 45.00 -27.54 -8.64
CA ASP A 11 43.97 -26.52 -8.44
C ASP A 11 42.60 -26.95 -8.98
N SER A 12 42.56 -27.68 -10.10
CA SER A 12 41.31 -28.22 -10.65
C SER A 12 40.72 -29.32 -9.75
N ALA A 13 41.55 -30.19 -9.18
CA ALA A 13 41.10 -31.21 -8.23
C ALA A 13 40.56 -30.61 -6.93
N ALA A 14 41.22 -29.57 -6.40
CA ALA A 14 40.77 -28.85 -5.21
C ALA A 14 39.46 -28.07 -5.45
N ALA A 15 39.28 -27.48 -6.64
CA ALA A 15 38.05 -26.79 -7.02
C ALA A 15 36.85 -27.75 -7.18
N VAL A 16 37.08 -28.96 -7.71
CA VAL A 16 36.05 -30.00 -7.83
C VAL A 16 35.67 -30.55 -6.45
N ASP A 17 36.62 -30.78 -5.56
CA ASP A 17 36.34 -31.26 -4.19
C ASP A 17 35.58 -30.22 -3.37
N ALA A 18 35.91 -28.93 -3.52
CA ALA A 18 35.17 -27.83 -2.92
C ALA A 18 33.74 -27.73 -3.46
N ALA A 19 33.53 -27.89 -4.78
CA ALA A 19 32.20 -27.87 -5.38
C ALA A 19 31.34 -29.07 -4.93
N VAL A 20 31.94 -30.27 -4.88
CA VAL A 20 31.29 -31.49 -4.38
C VAL A 20 30.92 -31.36 -2.89
N GLY A 21 31.78 -30.71 -2.09
CA GLY A 21 31.52 -30.44 -0.67
C GLY A 21 30.37 -29.46 -0.42
N VAL A 22 30.22 -28.42 -1.26
CA VAL A 22 29.11 -27.46 -1.16
C VAL A 22 27.78 -28.10 -1.58
N ASP A 23 27.77 -28.91 -2.64
CA ASP A 23 26.57 -29.63 -3.10
C ASP A 23 26.15 -30.73 -2.10
N ALA A 24 27.12 -31.41 -1.48
CA ALA A 24 26.85 -32.39 -0.42
C ALA A 24 26.30 -31.73 0.85
N ALA A 25 26.80 -30.55 1.24
CA ALA A 25 26.30 -29.80 2.38
C ALA A 25 24.87 -29.26 2.15
N ALA A 26 24.55 -28.84 0.92
CA ALA A 26 23.19 -28.43 0.54
C ALA A 26 22.23 -29.64 0.49
N ALA A 27 22.71 -30.82 0.09
CA ALA A 27 21.93 -32.06 0.06
C ALA A 27 21.57 -32.58 1.47
N VAL A 28 22.32 -32.20 2.50
CA VAL A 28 22.08 -32.53 3.92
C VAL A 28 21.49 -31.33 4.66
N ALA A 29 20.64 -30.52 4.00
CA ALA A 29 19.76 -29.64 4.74
C ALA A 29 18.88 -30.52 5.66
N PRO A 30 18.89 -30.33 7.00
CA PRO A 30 18.10 -31.15 7.89
C PRO A 30 16.64 -31.05 7.47
N VAL A 31 16.08 -32.18 7.02
CA VAL A 31 14.66 -32.28 6.67
C VAL A 31 13.89 -31.72 7.86
N PRO A 32 13.05 -30.68 7.69
CA PRO A 32 12.36 -30.07 8.81
C PRO A 32 11.54 -31.16 9.50
N TYR A 33 11.98 -31.61 10.68
CA TYR A 33 11.22 -32.60 11.44
C TYR A 33 9.94 -31.93 11.90
N ILE A 34 8.88 -32.20 11.16
CA ILE A 34 7.55 -31.75 11.49
C ILE A 34 7.03 -32.69 12.57
N ASP A 35 7.12 -32.26 13.83
CA ASP A 35 6.57 -33.03 14.95
C ASP A 35 5.03 -33.17 14.81
N PRO A 36 4.51 -34.39 14.56
CA PRO A 36 3.08 -34.63 14.38
C PRO A 36 2.29 -34.40 15.67
N VAL A 37 2.92 -34.55 16.84
CA VAL A 37 2.32 -34.33 18.15
C VAL A 37 2.14 -32.83 18.38
N ARG A 38 3.19 -32.01 18.15
CA ARG A 38 3.11 -30.55 18.23
C ARG A 38 2.07 -29.97 17.27
N ARG A 39 1.96 -30.51 16.03
CA ARG A 39 0.93 -30.07 15.07
C ARG A 39 -0.50 -30.31 15.53
N ARG A 40 -0.79 -31.41 16.23
CA ARG A 40 -2.13 -31.69 16.78
C ARG A 40 -2.50 -30.74 17.91
N PHE A 41 -1.55 -30.43 18.80
CA PHE A 41 -1.75 -29.45 19.88
C PHE A 41 -1.94 -28.02 19.35
N VAL A 42 -1.12 -27.59 18.38
CA VAL A 42 -1.25 -26.28 17.72
C VAL A 42 -2.60 -26.17 16.99
N ARG A 43 -3.07 -27.22 16.31
CA ARG A 43 -4.39 -27.22 15.64
C ARG A 43 -5.56 -27.12 16.61
N ARG A 44 -5.51 -27.80 17.76
CA ARG A 44 -6.57 -27.71 18.79
C ARG A 44 -6.58 -26.33 19.45
N ARG A 45 -5.40 -25.77 19.73
CA ARG A 45 -5.26 -24.42 20.30
C ARG A 45 -5.71 -23.36 19.30
N ALA A 46 -5.26 -23.42 18.04
CA ALA A 46 -5.69 -22.51 16.99
C ALA A 46 -7.21 -22.54 16.73
N ARG A 47 -7.87 -23.71 16.83
CA ARG A 47 -9.34 -23.78 16.74
C ARG A 47 -10.03 -23.10 17.92
N ARG A 48 -9.51 -23.29 19.14
CA ARG A 48 -10.05 -22.61 20.34
C ARG A 48 -9.83 -21.11 20.27
N ASP A 49 -8.63 -20.67 19.90
CA ASP A 49 -8.28 -19.26 19.77
C ASP A 49 -9.10 -18.60 18.65
N ALA A 50 -9.30 -19.28 17.51
CA ALA A 50 -10.17 -18.80 16.44
C ALA A 50 -11.64 -18.72 16.89
N LEU A 51 -12.15 -19.73 17.62
CA LEU A 51 -13.51 -19.69 18.16
C LEU A 51 -13.67 -18.55 19.16
N ILE A 52 -12.71 -18.35 20.06
CA ILE A 52 -12.72 -17.24 21.02
C ILE A 52 -12.68 -15.91 20.27
N ALA A 53 -11.79 -15.74 19.29
CA ALA A 53 -11.70 -14.53 18.48
C ALA A 53 -13.00 -14.24 17.71
N SER A 54 -13.60 -15.26 17.09
CA SER A 54 -14.88 -15.12 16.38
C SER A 54 -16.02 -14.77 17.33
N VAL A 55 -16.12 -15.43 18.50
CA VAL A 55 -17.16 -15.15 19.50
C VAL A 55 -16.99 -13.76 20.08
N SER A 56 -15.76 -13.35 20.40
CA SER A 56 -15.47 -12.01 20.91
C SER A 56 -15.76 -10.93 19.86
N LEU A 57 -15.43 -11.17 18.58
CA LEU A 57 -15.73 -10.24 17.50
C LEU A 57 -17.24 -10.10 17.28
N VAL A 58 -17.96 -11.23 17.21
CA VAL A 58 -19.41 -11.22 17.05
C VAL A 58 -20.08 -10.58 18.26
N GLY A 59 -19.65 -10.93 19.47
CA GLY A 59 -20.16 -10.33 20.70
C GLY A 59 -19.94 -8.82 20.76
N PHE A 60 -18.74 -8.35 20.39
CA PHE A 60 -18.43 -6.93 20.30
C PHE A 60 -19.28 -6.23 19.23
N ALA A 61 -19.43 -6.82 18.04
CA ALA A 61 -20.25 -6.27 16.98
C ALA A 61 -21.72 -6.16 17.38
N VAL A 62 -22.28 -7.20 18.01
CA VAL A 62 -23.65 -7.18 18.55
C VAL A 62 -23.79 -6.10 19.61
N LEU A 63 -22.85 -6.00 20.54
CA LEU A 63 -22.85 -4.97 21.57
C LEU A 63 -22.82 -3.55 20.96
N ALA A 64 -21.98 -3.33 19.94
CA ALA A 64 -21.91 -2.07 19.23
C ALA A 64 -23.24 -1.72 18.53
N VAL A 65 -23.85 -2.69 17.84
CA VAL A 65 -25.16 -2.50 17.18
C VAL A 65 -26.25 -2.17 18.20
N VAL A 66 -26.30 -2.86 19.34
CA VAL A 66 -27.28 -2.57 20.40
C VAL A 66 -27.06 -1.19 21.00
N LEU A 67 -25.82 -0.81 21.31
CA LEU A 67 -25.50 0.51 21.87
C LEU A 67 -25.84 1.65 20.91
N VAL A 68 -25.46 1.51 19.64
CA VAL A 68 -25.75 2.52 18.60
C VAL A 68 -27.24 2.57 18.31
N GLY A 69 -27.90 1.41 18.16
CA GLY A 69 -29.33 1.32 17.86
C GLY A 69 -30.24 1.80 19.00
N SER A 70 -29.77 1.69 20.25
CA SER A 70 -30.50 2.21 21.43
C SER A 70 -30.28 3.71 21.66
N SER A 71 -29.41 4.35 20.87
CA SER A 71 -29.16 5.78 21.01
C SER A 71 -30.32 6.62 20.43
N PRO A 72 -30.67 7.76 21.04
CA PRO A 72 -31.75 8.63 20.55
C PRO A 72 -31.55 9.15 19.12
N GLY A 73 -30.32 9.18 18.61
CA GLY A 73 -29.97 9.64 17.26
C GLY A 73 -30.10 8.59 16.16
N TRP A 74 -30.32 7.31 16.52
CA TRP A 74 -30.40 6.21 15.54
C TRP A 74 -31.50 6.40 14.48
N PRO A 75 -32.71 6.88 14.80
CA PRO A 75 -33.74 7.11 13.79
C PRO A 75 -33.32 8.12 12.70
N ALA A 76 -32.60 9.16 13.08
CA ALA A 76 -32.11 10.18 12.15
C ALA A 76 -31.00 9.63 11.23
N VAL A 77 -30.07 8.83 11.77
CA VAL A 77 -29.06 8.15 10.95
C VAL A 77 -29.71 7.18 9.98
N ARG A 78 -30.74 6.45 10.44
CA ARG A 78 -31.50 5.52 9.60
C ARG A 78 -32.21 6.23 8.45
N SER A 79 -32.85 7.37 8.70
CA SER A 79 -33.52 8.12 7.62
C SER A 79 -32.53 8.76 6.65
N LEU A 80 -31.38 9.24 7.14
CA LEU A 80 -30.40 9.92 6.29
C LEU A 80 -29.57 8.95 5.43
N PHE A 81 -29.24 7.77 5.95
CA PHE A 81 -28.32 6.83 5.28
C PHE A 81 -28.99 5.56 4.77
N PHE A 82 -30.15 5.17 5.31
CA PHE A 82 -30.79 3.88 5.06
C PHE A 82 -32.23 4.03 4.52
N ASP A 83 -32.52 5.10 3.79
CA ASP A 83 -33.74 5.24 3.00
C ASP A 83 -33.53 4.62 1.60
N ALA A 84 -34.18 3.49 1.35
CA ALA A 84 -34.05 2.78 0.07
C ALA A 84 -34.71 3.53 -1.09
N GLY A 85 -35.75 4.34 -0.83
CA GLY A 85 -36.41 5.13 -1.85
C GLY A 85 -35.50 6.25 -2.34
N GLU A 86 -34.96 7.02 -1.41
CA GLU A 86 -34.04 8.13 -1.69
C GLU A 86 -32.71 7.64 -2.28
N PHE A 87 -32.23 6.47 -1.87
CA PHE A 87 -31.08 5.83 -2.51
C PHE A 87 -31.33 5.59 -4.01
N THR A 88 -32.47 5.00 -4.38
CA THR A 88 -32.75 4.70 -5.80
C THR A 88 -33.01 5.93 -6.66
N SER A 89 -33.57 7.00 -6.10
CA SER A 89 -33.79 8.25 -6.84
C SER A 89 -32.50 9.06 -7.03
N THR A 90 -31.57 9.00 -6.08
CA THR A 90 -30.28 9.71 -6.15
C THR A 90 -29.18 8.94 -6.90
N LEU A 91 -29.31 7.60 -7.02
CA LEU A 91 -28.42 6.76 -7.83
C LEU A 91 -28.06 7.33 -9.22
N PRO A 92 -29.01 7.78 -10.07
CA PRO A 92 -28.68 8.34 -11.38
C PRO A 92 -27.86 9.62 -11.30
N GLU A 93 -28.15 10.49 -10.33
CA GLU A 93 -27.38 11.71 -10.10
C GLU A 93 -25.96 11.38 -9.66
N ILE A 94 -25.80 10.49 -8.68
CA ILE A 94 -24.50 9.97 -8.22
C ILE A 94 -23.73 9.33 -9.36
N ALA A 95 -24.38 8.55 -10.22
CA ALA A 95 -23.74 7.93 -11.38
C ALA A 95 -23.21 8.98 -12.37
N SER A 96 -23.96 10.06 -12.59
CA SER A 96 -23.52 11.17 -13.45
C SER A 96 -22.34 11.95 -12.84
N ALA A 97 -22.39 12.22 -11.53
CA ALA A 97 -21.31 12.86 -10.80
C ALA A 97 -20.05 11.98 -10.76
N PHE A 98 -20.22 10.67 -10.58
CA PHE A 98 -19.14 9.70 -10.67
C PHE A 98 -18.53 9.68 -12.07
N TRP A 99 -19.35 9.68 -13.12
CA TRP A 99 -18.87 9.75 -14.50
C TRP A 99 -18.08 11.03 -14.78
N LEU A 100 -18.51 12.17 -14.23
CA LEU A 100 -17.75 13.41 -14.28
C LEU A 100 -16.38 13.25 -13.62
N ASN A 101 -16.31 12.64 -12.44
CA ASN A 101 -15.06 12.36 -11.76
C ASN A 101 -14.15 11.44 -12.61
N CYS A 102 -14.70 10.38 -13.21
CA CYS A 102 -13.96 9.52 -14.14
C CYS A 102 -13.42 10.30 -15.34
N ARG A 103 -14.22 11.20 -15.92
CA ARG A 103 -13.80 12.03 -17.07
C ARG A 103 -12.66 12.97 -16.69
N ILE A 104 -12.74 13.62 -15.53
CA ILE A 104 -11.68 14.48 -15.00
C ILE A 104 -10.41 13.66 -14.77
N PHE A 105 -10.55 12.50 -14.13
CA PHE A 105 -9.44 11.58 -13.89
C PHE A 105 -8.78 11.15 -15.20
N LEU A 106 -9.54 10.75 -16.21
CA LEU A 106 -9.01 10.28 -17.49
C LEU A 106 -8.23 11.35 -18.26
N VAL A 107 -8.57 12.63 -18.08
CA VAL A 107 -7.85 13.76 -18.68
C VAL A 107 -6.63 14.15 -17.84
N ALA A 108 -6.76 14.15 -16.52
CA ALA A 108 -5.68 14.52 -15.61
C ALA A 108 -4.58 13.45 -15.51
N GLU A 109 -4.96 12.16 -15.54
CA GLU A 109 -4.08 11.01 -15.41
C GLU A 109 -2.92 11.03 -16.42
N PRO A 110 -3.11 11.19 -17.74
CA PRO A 110 -1.98 11.21 -18.68
C PRO A 110 -1.02 12.38 -18.43
N ALA A 111 -1.54 13.56 -18.05
CA ALA A 111 -0.70 14.70 -17.72
C ALA A 111 0.13 14.44 -16.45
N ILE A 112 -0.51 13.89 -15.41
CA ILE A 112 0.16 13.51 -14.15
C ILE A 112 1.15 12.38 -14.42
N LEU A 113 0.82 11.39 -15.24
CA LEU A 113 1.67 10.25 -15.57
C LEU A 113 2.94 10.74 -16.26
N VAL A 114 2.82 11.60 -17.28
CA VAL A 114 3.98 12.19 -17.95
C VAL A 114 4.84 12.99 -16.97
N LEU A 115 4.23 13.88 -16.17
CA LEU A 115 4.98 14.71 -15.22
C LEU A 115 5.66 13.86 -14.13
N ALA A 116 4.93 12.93 -13.53
CA ALA A 116 5.44 12.03 -12.50
C ALA A 116 6.53 11.11 -13.05
N LEU A 117 6.41 10.65 -14.31
CA LEU A 117 7.45 9.88 -14.98
C LEU A 117 8.71 10.72 -15.19
N LEU A 118 8.60 11.96 -15.68
CA LEU A 118 9.74 12.86 -15.82
C LEU A 118 10.45 13.11 -14.48
N ILE A 119 9.69 13.39 -13.42
CA ILE A 119 10.22 13.57 -12.07
C ILE A 119 10.86 12.27 -11.55
N ALA A 120 10.23 11.12 -11.82
CA ALA A 120 10.74 9.81 -11.41
C ALA A 120 12.05 9.44 -12.13
N LEU A 121 12.18 9.79 -13.41
CA LEU A 121 13.41 9.63 -14.17
C LEU A 121 14.49 10.59 -13.66
N ALA A 122 14.15 11.87 -13.47
CA ALA A 122 15.07 12.88 -12.96
C ALA A 122 15.65 12.48 -11.59
N ARG A 123 14.81 11.99 -10.66
CA ARG A 123 15.28 11.54 -9.34
C ARG A 123 16.12 10.26 -9.39
N GLY A 124 15.88 9.39 -10.37
CA GLY A 124 16.55 8.10 -10.54
C GLY A 124 17.90 8.17 -11.26
N THR A 125 18.26 9.31 -11.84
CA THR A 125 19.55 9.46 -12.52
C THR A 125 20.72 9.54 -11.54
N THR A 126 21.78 8.79 -11.86
CA THR A 126 23.04 8.70 -11.09
C THR A 126 24.12 9.63 -11.62
N VAL A 127 23.84 10.42 -12.68
CA VAL A 127 24.82 11.27 -13.36
C VAL A 127 25.18 12.49 -12.48
N PRO A 128 26.45 12.70 -12.11
CA PRO A 128 26.87 13.78 -11.20
C PRO A 128 26.52 15.20 -11.69
N VAL A 129 26.50 15.42 -13.01
CA VAL A 129 26.16 16.72 -13.62
C VAL A 129 24.67 17.09 -13.46
N LEU A 130 23.79 16.09 -13.31
CA LEU A 130 22.35 16.29 -13.12
C LEU A 130 21.95 16.37 -11.64
N PHE A 131 22.93 16.40 -10.73
CA PHE A 131 22.70 16.55 -9.29
C PHE A 131 21.74 17.70 -8.92
N PRO A 132 21.87 18.94 -9.43
CA PRO A 132 20.95 20.02 -9.05
C PRO A 132 19.51 19.78 -9.51
N VAL A 133 19.32 19.20 -10.70
CA VAL A 133 18.00 18.82 -11.23
C VAL A 133 17.36 17.75 -10.36
N ARG A 134 18.15 16.76 -9.92
CA ARG A 134 17.69 15.71 -9.01
C ARG A 134 17.23 16.28 -7.67
N VAL A 135 18.00 17.19 -7.07
CA VAL A 135 17.60 17.83 -5.80
C VAL A 135 16.28 18.58 -5.96
N LEU A 136 16.12 19.36 -7.03
CA LEU A 136 14.88 20.09 -7.27
C LEU A 136 13.68 19.16 -7.47
N ALA A 137 13.84 18.10 -8.25
CA ALA A 137 12.80 17.10 -8.51
C ALA A 137 12.40 16.34 -7.23
N THR A 138 13.38 15.94 -6.41
CA THR A 138 13.14 15.27 -5.13
C THR A 138 12.44 16.22 -4.16
N VAL A 139 12.93 17.45 -3.99
CA VAL A 139 12.32 18.44 -3.08
C VAL A 139 10.89 18.75 -3.49
N TYR A 140 10.63 18.93 -4.79
CA TYR A 140 9.27 19.13 -5.29
C TYR A 140 8.38 17.93 -4.94
N ALA A 141 8.77 16.70 -5.31
CA ALA A 141 7.97 15.50 -5.04
C ALA A 141 7.76 15.27 -3.53
N ASP A 142 8.77 15.55 -2.71
CA ASP A 142 8.74 15.34 -1.28
C ASP A 142 7.90 16.39 -0.58
N ILE A 143 7.96 17.67 -0.94
CA ILE A 143 7.11 18.72 -0.34
C ILE A 143 5.62 18.45 -0.61
N PHE A 144 5.26 18.20 -1.87
CA PHE A 144 3.85 17.97 -2.25
C PHE A 144 3.28 16.66 -1.69
N ARG A 145 4.14 15.72 -1.27
CA ARG A 145 3.75 14.47 -0.59
C ARG A 145 3.88 14.53 0.93
N ALA A 146 4.77 15.34 1.48
CA ALA A 146 4.99 15.51 2.91
C ALA A 146 3.95 16.45 3.51
N ILE A 147 3.58 17.50 2.78
CA ILE A 147 2.38 18.25 3.10
C ILE A 147 1.19 17.32 2.81
N PRO A 148 0.29 17.11 3.79
CA PRO A 148 -0.92 16.34 3.54
C PRO A 148 -1.64 16.94 2.35
N THR A 149 -1.78 16.19 1.25
CA THR A 149 -2.42 16.71 0.03
C THR A 149 -3.84 17.19 0.30
N ILE A 150 -4.51 16.59 1.28
CA ILE A 150 -5.81 17.06 1.76
C ILE A 150 -5.75 18.49 2.30
N LEU A 151 -4.70 18.88 3.02
CA LEU A 151 -4.50 20.25 3.50
C LEU A 151 -4.33 21.22 2.33
N LEU A 152 -3.58 20.81 1.30
CA LEU A 152 -3.39 21.62 0.09
C LEU A 152 -4.70 21.80 -0.67
N VAL A 153 -5.48 20.73 -0.84
CA VAL A 153 -6.80 20.79 -1.49
C VAL A 153 -7.78 21.64 -0.69
N LEU A 154 -7.76 21.56 0.64
CA LEU A 154 -8.57 22.41 1.51
C LEU A 154 -8.14 23.88 1.43
N LEU A 155 -6.84 24.16 1.41
CA LEU A 155 -6.32 25.52 1.22
C LEU A 155 -6.71 26.08 -0.15
N LEU A 156 -6.67 25.27 -1.21
CA LEU A 156 -7.14 25.72 -2.52
C LEU A 156 -8.66 25.90 -2.55
N GLY A 157 -9.40 24.93 -1.99
CA GLY A 157 -10.86 24.90 -2.02
C GLY A 157 -11.52 25.96 -1.15
N PHE A 158 -10.92 26.31 -0.01
CA PHE A 158 -11.44 27.31 0.92
C PHE A 158 -10.61 28.60 0.94
N GLY A 159 -9.29 28.52 0.78
CA GLY A 159 -8.40 29.67 0.85
C GLY A 159 -8.44 30.56 -0.40
N VAL A 160 -8.53 29.99 -1.61
CA VAL A 160 -8.64 30.81 -2.83
C VAL A 160 -9.95 31.60 -2.87
N PRO A 161 -11.12 31.01 -2.56
CA PRO A 161 -12.36 31.79 -2.44
C PRO A 161 -12.31 32.85 -1.33
N ALA A 162 -11.65 32.56 -0.19
CA ALA A 162 -11.52 33.51 0.91
C ALA A 162 -10.74 34.78 0.54
N LEU A 163 -9.76 34.68 -0.38
CA LEU A 163 -9.02 35.82 -0.91
C LEU A 163 -9.87 36.70 -1.84
N ASN A 164 -10.95 36.17 -2.42
CA ASN A 164 -11.84 36.90 -3.32
C ASN A 164 -13.06 37.51 -2.60
N SER A 165 -13.42 37.02 -1.41
CA SER A 165 -14.54 37.54 -0.61
C SER A 165 -14.28 38.88 0.07
N GLU A 166 -13.04 39.39 0.06
CA GLU A 166 -12.71 40.74 0.54
C GLU A 166 -13.06 41.85 -0.48
N ALA A 167 -13.46 41.48 -1.71
CA ALA A 167 -13.73 42.40 -2.81
C ALA A 167 -15.23 42.74 -3.03
N ILE A 168 -16.15 42.20 -2.22
CA ILE A 168 -17.59 42.50 -2.33
C ILE A 168 -18.11 43.06 -0.99
N PRO A 169 -18.23 44.39 -0.83
CA PRO A 169 -19.07 44.95 0.22
C PRO A 169 -20.54 44.61 -0.07
N ALA A 170 -21.24 44.12 0.95
CA ALA A 170 -22.67 43.80 0.92
C ALA A 170 -23.54 45.04 0.62
#